data_AF-A0AAV7B8J4-F1
#
_entry.id   AF-A0AAV7B8J4-F1
#
_cell.length_a   1.000
_cell.length_b   1.000
_cell.length_c   1.000
_cell.angle_alpha   90.00
_cell.angle_beta   90.00
_cell.angle_gamma   90.00
#
_symmetry.space_group_name_H-M   'P 1'
#
loop_
_entity.id
_entity.type
_entity.pdbx_description
1 polymer ?
#
loop_
_entity_poly.entity_id
_entity_poly.type
_entity_poly.pdbx_seq_one_letter_code
_entity_poly.pdbx_strand_id
1 'polypeptide(L)'
;MAKVNPLSNPKGVKLQCELCRSPAHIQCRGCKVTYYCDVEHQRTDWTSIHEKICQLLIPVRTPAPFLSSAAERSHSMEQLLQRKKHLIELTTKEAQRLLYEGHHVDVIPAATHSLSFSVDVYGLASVELVPVYLILAEANIGLGHLTQAEEYLSHAYWTVLKTTDCSNSIRSKLHRNLGLLYSAKGEFEESLRHLSNDVYFASTVSGPSHISTSGGFFHMANIFFRQNRMDIADSLYSEVTDIWHNHLSRLVDVQLQASLRSGPVWFDDADQEYLGRDSNV
;
A
#
# COMPACT_ATOMS: atom_id res chain seq x y z
N MET A 1 -11.26 -21.53 -17.23
CA MET A 1 -10.95 -20.42 -18.15
C MET A 1 -11.99 -20.31 -19.26
N ALA A 2 -12.43 -19.11 -19.60
CA ALA A 2 -13.15 -18.83 -20.84
C ALA A 2 -12.13 -18.29 -21.85
N LYS A 3 -11.94 -18.99 -22.97
CA LYS A 3 -11.00 -18.57 -24.02
C LYS A 3 -11.61 -17.40 -24.79
N VAL A 4 -10.81 -16.37 -25.03
CA VAL A 4 -11.18 -15.20 -25.83
C VAL A 4 -10.34 -15.21 -27.09
N ASN A 5 -10.99 -15.04 -28.25
CA ASN A 5 -10.29 -14.87 -29.52
C ASN A 5 -10.20 -13.38 -29.85
N PRO A 6 -9.01 -12.76 -29.83
CA PRO A 6 -8.83 -11.34 -30.14
C PRO A 6 -9.39 -10.91 -31.50
N LEU A 7 -9.45 -11.83 -32.47
CA LEU A 7 -9.96 -11.56 -33.82
C LEU A 7 -11.49 -11.50 -33.89
N SER A 8 -12.19 -12.00 -32.86
CA SER A 8 -13.66 -11.95 -32.77
C SER A 8 -14.19 -10.72 -32.01
N ASN A 9 -13.31 -9.77 -31.67
CA ASN A 9 -13.72 -8.56 -30.96
C ASN A 9 -14.53 -7.61 -31.87
N PRO A 10 -15.52 -6.88 -31.32
CA PRO A 10 -16.19 -5.82 -32.04
C PRO A 10 -15.19 -4.80 -32.61
N LYS A 11 -15.53 -4.20 -33.76
CA LYS A 11 -14.65 -3.25 -34.46
C LYS A 11 -14.26 -2.10 -33.51
N GLY A 12 -12.95 -1.94 -33.28
CA GLY A 12 -12.40 -0.90 -32.39
C GLY A 12 -12.15 -1.35 -30.94
N VAL A 13 -12.60 -2.54 -30.54
CA VAL A 13 -12.39 -3.05 -29.17
C VAL A 13 -11.14 -3.94 -29.12
N LYS A 14 -10.12 -3.49 -28.38
CA LYS A 14 -8.93 -4.29 -28.07
C LYS A 14 -9.00 -4.75 -26.62
N LEU A 15 -9.21 -6.05 -26.42
CA LEU A 15 -9.12 -6.68 -25.11
C LEU A 15 -7.64 -6.92 -24.79
N GLN A 16 -7.17 -6.29 -23.72
CA GLN A 16 -5.78 -6.30 -23.30
C GLN A 16 -5.64 -6.97 -21.94
N CYS A 17 -4.47 -7.54 -21.68
CA CYS A 17 -4.10 -8.08 -20.40
C CYS A 17 -4.05 -6.96 -19.35
N GLU A 18 -4.64 -7.23 -18.19
CA GLU A 18 -4.67 -6.29 -17.07
C GLU A 18 -3.27 -5.88 -16.58
N LEU A 19 -2.30 -6.81 -16.61
CA LEU A 19 -0.96 -6.58 -16.07
C LEU A 19 0.01 -5.98 -17.09
N CYS A 20 0.09 -6.54 -18.30
CA CYS A 20 1.13 -6.19 -19.28
C CYS A 20 0.60 -5.45 -20.52
N ARG A 21 -0.72 -5.20 -20.61
CA ARG A 21 -1.39 -4.56 -21.76
C ARG A 21 -1.26 -5.28 -23.12
N SER A 22 -0.63 -6.46 -23.16
CA SER A 22 -0.57 -7.32 -24.35
C SER A 22 -1.96 -7.87 -24.74
N PRO A 23 -2.19 -8.35 -25.97
CA PRO A 23 -3.48 -8.92 -26.37
C PRO A 23 -3.94 -10.04 -25.42
N ALA A 24 -5.22 -10.00 -25.01
CA ALA A 24 -5.76 -10.97 -24.08
C ALA A 24 -6.35 -12.21 -24.76
N HIS A 25 -6.13 -13.38 -24.17
CA HIS A 25 -6.64 -14.67 -24.62
C HIS A 25 -7.55 -15.36 -23.60
N ILE A 26 -7.62 -14.83 -22.38
CA ILE A 26 -8.36 -15.41 -21.27
C ILE A 26 -9.24 -14.33 -20.63
N GLN A 27 -10.47 -14.71 -20.28
CA GLN A 27 -11.40 -13.88 -19.52
C GLN A 27 -11.65 -14.48 -18.13
N CYS A 28 -11.71 -13.62 -17.12
CA CYS A 28 -12.12 -14.01 -15.77
C CYS A 28 -13.57 -14.54 -15.76
N ARG A 29 -13.80 -15.72 -15.20
CA ARG A 29 -15.14 -16.35 -15.16
C ARG A 29 -16.09 -15.69 -14.15
N GLY A 30 -15.55 -15.07 -13.10
CA GLY A 30 -16.35 -14.41 -12.06
C GLY A 30 -16.92 -13.08 -12.57
N CYS A 31 -16.04 -12.11 -12.84
CA CYS A 31 -16.46 -10.76 -13.20
C CYS A 31 -16.78 -10.58 -14.68
N LYS A 32 -16.20 -11.40 -15.57
CA LYS A 32 -16.29 -11.28 -17.05
C LYS A 32 -15.85 -9.93 -17.64
N VAL A 33 -15.32 -9.02 -16.83
CA VAL A 33 -14.87 -7.67 -17.22
C VAL A 33 -13.35 -7.50 -17.17
N THR A 34 -12.61 -8.59 -16.90
CA THR A 34 -11.14 -8.58 -16.77
C THR A 34 -10.55 -9.68 -17.64
N TYR A 35 -9.42 -9.35 -18.28
CA TYR A 35 -8.82 -10.16 -19.33
C TYR A 35 -7.30 -10.31 -19.13
N TYR A 36 -6.75 -11.44 -19.56
CA TYR A 36 -5.33 -11.80 -19.40
C TYR A 36 -4.78 -12.42 -20.67
N CYS A 37 -3.47 -12.27 -20.91
CA CYS A 37 -2.78 -12.93 -22.03
C CYS A 37 -2.56 -14.43 -21.76
N ASP A 38 -2.29 -14.81 -20.52
CA ASP A 38 -2.00 -16.19 -20.11
C ASP A 38 -2.51 -16.51 -18.69
N VAL A 39 -2.30 -17.76 -18.28
CA VAL A 39 -2.73 -18.29 -16.98
C VAL A 39 -1.87 -17.76 -15.84
N GLU A 40 -0.61 -17.43 -16.10
CA GLU A 40 0.32 -16.95 -15.09
C GLU A 40 -0.09 -15.55 -14.63
N HIS A 41 -0.32 -14.62 -15.56
CA HIS A 41 -0.83 -13.29 -15.26
C HIS A 41 -2.19 -13.33 -14.57
N GLN A 42 -3.08 -14.25 -14.96
CA GLN A 42 -4.34 -14.44 -14.24
C GLN A 42 -4.09 -14.88 -12.80
N ARG A 43 -3.16 -15.81 -12.56
CA ARG A 43 -2.84 -16.33 -11.22
C ARG A 43 -2.20 -15.26 -10.35
N THR A 44 -1.23 -14.50 -10.89
CA THR A 44 -0.55 -13.42 -10.17
C THR A 44 -1.50 -12.29 -9.81
N ASP A 45 -2.41 -11.90 -10.71
CA ASP A 45 -3.47 -10.94 -10.38
C ASP A 45 -4.40 -11.50 -9.30
N TRP A 46 -4.73 -12.80 -9.35
CA TRP A 46 -5.58 -13.47 -8.37
C TRP A 46 -4.98 -13.52 -6.98
N THR A 47 -3.71 -13.94 -6.85
CA THR A 47 -2.99 -13.99 -5.56
C THR A 47 -2.78 -12.60 -4.97
N SER A 48 -2.57 -11.60 -5.84
CA SER A 48 -2.36 -10.23 -5.44
C SER A 48 -3.63 -9.56 -4.91
N ILE A 49 -4.66 -9.43 -5.74
CA ILE A 49 -5.84 -8.63 -5.39
C ILE A 49 -7.15 -9.08 -6.03
N HIS A 50 -7.10 -9.76 -7.19
CA HIS A 50 -8.29 -10.00 -8.00
C HIS A 50 -9.36 -10.76 -7.24
N GLU A 51 -8.98 -11.72 -6.39
CA GLU A 51 -9.93 -12.44 -5.54
C GLU A 51 -10.83 -11.48 -4.73
N LYS A 52 -10.25 -10.41 -4.20
CA LYS A 52 -10.94 -9.42 -3.35
C LYS A 52 -11.75 -8.42 -4.18
N ILE A 53 -11.30 -8.05 -5.38
CA ILE A 53 -11.96 -7.02 -6.20
C ILE A 53 -12.86 -7.57 -7.31
N CYS A 54 -12.81 -8.86 -7.62
CA CYS A 54 -13.47 -9.47 -8.79
C CYS A 54 -14.91 -8.99 -8.97
N GLN A 55 -15.76 -9.13 -7.96
CA GLN A 55 -17.18 -8.71 -8.04
C GLN A 55 -17.36 -7.19 -8.03
N LEU A 56 -16.46 -6.46 -7.36
CA LEU A 56 -16.49 -5.00 -7.27
C LEU A 56 -16.15 -4.32 -8.60
N LEU A 57 -15.42 -5.00 -9.48
CA LEU A 57 -15.07 -4.50 -10.82
C LEU A 57 -16.27 -4.42 -11.77
N ILE A 58 -17.28 -5.28 -11.59
CA ILE A 58 -18.44 -5.36 -12.49
C ILE A 58 -19.16 -4.00 -12.61
N PRO A 59 -19.63 -3.38 -11.52
CA PRO A 59 -20.33 -2.09 -11.60
C PRO A 59 -19.45 -0.93 -12.06
N VAL A 60 -18.13 -1.05 -11.98
CA VAL A 60 -17.18 0.01 -12.35
C VAL A 60 -16.82 -0.05 -13.83
N ARG A 61 -16.77 -1.24 -14.41
CA ARG A 61 -16.38 -1.48 -15.81
C ARG A 61 -17.56 -1.70 -16.75
N THR A 62 -18.75 -1.98 -16.22
CA THR A 62 -19.96 -2.13 -17.04
C THR A 62 -20.47 -0.75 -17.48
N PRO A 63 -20.78 -0.55 -18.77
CA PRO A 63 -21.36 0.69 -19.26
C PRO A 63 -22.65 1.03 -18.50
N ALA A 64 -22.81 2.30 -18.11
CA ALA A 64 -24.01 2.75 -17.43
C ALA A 64 -25.24 2.54 -18.33
N PRO A 65 -26.38 2.11 -17.76
CA PRO A 65 -27.63 2.05 -18.50
C PRO A 65 -28.06 3.47 -18.93
N PHE A 66 -28.95 3.54 -19.92
CA PHE A 66 -29.55 4.82 -20.31
C PHE A 66 -30.41 5.36 -19.16
N LEU A 67 -30.08 6.55 -18.67
CA LEU A 67 -30.79 7.24 -17.59
C LEU A 67 -31.46 8.51 -18.13
N SER A 68 -32.77 8.61 -17.97
CA SER A 68 -33.58 9.68 -18.57
C SER A 68 -33.48 10.98 -17.77
N SER A 69 -33.46 10.92 -16.44
CA SER A 69 -33.41 12.12 -15.60
C SER A 69 -31.98 12.60 -15.33
N ALA A 70 -31.83 13.92 -15.17
CA ALA A 70 -30.54 14.51 -14.79
C ALA A 70 -30.13 14.13 -13.36
N ALA A 71 -31.09 14.00 -12.45
CA ALA A 71 -30.86 13.62 -11.06
C ALA A 71 -30.30 12.18 -10.94
N GLU A 72 -30.88 11.22 -11.67
CA GLU A 72 -30.36 9.84 -11.70
C GLU A 72 -28.95 9.77 -12.29
N ARG A 73 -28.66 10.57 -13.33
CA ARG A 73 -27.32 10.65 -13.92
C ARG A 73 -26.29 11.16 -12.92
N SER A 74 -26.60 12.24 -12.20
CA SER A 74 -25.70 12.78 -11.16
C SER A 74 -25.50 11.78 -10.02
N HIS A 75 -26.58 11.15 -9.53
CA HIS A 75 -26.48 10.17 -8.46
C HIS A 75 -25.68 8.93 -8.87
N SER A 76 -25.89 8.42 -10.08
CA SER A 76 -25.12 7.29 -10.64
C SER A 76 -23.64 7.62 -10.78
N MET A 77 -23.31 8.84 -11.22
CA MET A 77 -21.92 9.31 -11.31
C MET A 77 -21.25 9.40 -9.94
N GLU A 78 -21.96 9.89 -8.92
CA GLU A 78 -21.48 9.94 -7.54
C GLU A 78 -21.25 8.53 -6.96
N GLN A 79 -22.18 7.59 -7.19
CA GLN A 79 -22.01 6.20 -6.78
C GLN A 79 -20.80 5.55 -7.46
N LEU A 80 -20.60 5.78 -8.76
CA LEU A 80 -19.44 5.26 -9.49
C LEU A 80 -18.14 5.82 -8.92
N LEU A 81 -18.10 7.12 -8.63
CA LEU A 81 -16.96 7.78 -8.00
C LEU A 81 -16.65 7.16 -6.63
N GLN A 82 -17.67 6.94 -5.79
CA GLN A 82 -17.50 6.31 -4.48
C GLN A 82 -16.97 4.88 -4.58
N ARG A 83 -17.47 4.09 -5.53
CA ARG A 83 -16.97 2.73 -5.80
C ARG A 83 -15.51 2.74 -6.23
N LYS A 84 -15.11 3.66 -7.11
CA LYS A 84 -13.71 3.82 -7.53
C LYS A 84 -12.82 4.20 -6.35
N LYS A 85 -13.23 5.15 -5.50
CA LYS A 85 -12.50 5.53 -4.29
C LYS A 85 -12.32 4.34 -3.32
N HIS A 86 -13.37 3.55 -3.12
CA HIS A 86 -13.28 2.34 -2.30
C HIS A 86 -12.29 1.31 -2.89
N LEU A 87 -12.29 1.12 -4.21
CA LEU A 87 -11.31 0.24 -4.88
C LEU A 87 -9.87 0.75 -4.71
N ILE A 88 -9.63 2.05 -4.79
CA ILE A 88 -8.31 2.66 -4.54
C ILE A 88 -7.84 2.34 -3.12
N GLU A 89 -8.70 2.54 -2.12
CA GLU A 89 -8.37 2.24 -0.73
C GLU A 89 -8.02 0.76 -0.53
N LEU A 90 -8.86 -0.14 -1.03
CA LEU A 90 -8.68 -1.59 -0.89
C LEU A 90 -7.40 -2.09 -1.58
N THR A 91 -7.18 -1.67 -2.83
CA THR A 91 -5.99 -2.05 -3.62
C THR A 91 -4.70 -1.49 -3.03
N THR A 92 -4.72 -0.24 -2.55
CA THR A 92 -3.55 0.39 -1.88
C THR A 92 -3.22 -0.30 -0.56
N LYS A 93 -4.23 -0.60 0.26
CA LYS A 93 -4.03 -1.29 1.54
C LYS A 93 -3.46 -2.69 1.33
N GLU A 94 -3.96 -3.42 0.33
CA GLU A 94 -3.43 -4.74 0.01
C GLU A 94 -2.00 -4.68 -0.50
N ALA A 95 -1.69 -3.74 -1.40
CA ALA A 95 -0.34 -3.54 -1.89
C ALA A 95 0.65 -3.22 -0.75
N GLN A 96 0.25 -2.41 0.22
CA GLN A 96 1.05 -2.13 1.42
C GLN A 96 1.24 -3.38 2.29
N ARG A 97 0.18 -4.17 2.50
CA ARG A 97 0.28 -5.44 3.25
C ARG A 97 1.30 -6.38 2.62
N LEU A 98 1.22 -6.57 1.30
CA LEU A 98 2.13 -7.43 0.55
C LEU A 98 3.58 -6.93 0.58
N LEU A 99 3.80 -5.61 0.59
CA LEU A 99 5.13 -5.02 0.79
C LEU A 99 5.72 -5.37 2.15
N TYR A 100 4.93 -5.26 3.22
CA TYR A 100 5.39 -5.61 4.57
C TYR A 100 5.71 -7.10 4.72
N GLU A 101 5.04 -7.96 3.96
CA GLU A 101 5.32 -9.39 3.89
C GLU A 101 6.54 -9.73 3.00
N GLY A 102 7.08 -8.75 2.27
CA GLY A 102 8.22 -8.95 1.36
C GLY A 102 7.85 -9.61 0.02
N HIS A 103 6.55 -9.77 -0.26
CA HIS A 103 6.06 -10.41 -1.49
C HIS A 103 6.06 -9.43 -2.67
N HIS A 104 7.23 -8.95 -3.09
CA HIS A 104 7.36 -7.85 -4.06
C HIS A 104 6.71 -8.13 -5.43
N VAL A 105 6.68 -9.39 -5.89
CA VAL A 105 6.02 -9.78 -7.15
C VAL A 105 4.51 -9.57 -7.07
N ASP A 106 3.89 -9.99 -5.96
CA ASP A 106 2.44 -9.87 -5.75
C ASP A 106 2.01 -8.41 -5.49
N VAL A 107 2.91 -7.50 -5.13
CA VAL A 107 2.56 -6.08 -4.96
C VAL A 107 2.17 -5.43 -6.29
N ILE A 108 2.83 -5.81 -7.38
CA ILE A 108 2.73 -5.11 -8.67
C ILE A 108 1.28 -5.06 -9.20
N PRO A 109 0.50 -6.16 -9.25
CA PRO A 109 -0.89 -6.10 -9.69
C PRO A 109 -1.76 -5.20 -8.81
N ALA A 110 -1.73 -5.38 -7.49
CA ALA A 110 -2.50 -4.59 -6.53
C ALA A 110 -2.22 -3.08 -6.69
N ALA A 111 -0.94 -2.71 -6.75
CA ALA A 111 -0.54 -1.32 -6.90
C ALA A 111 -0.87 -0.77 -8.30
N THR A 112 -0.82 -1.58 -9.36
CA THR A 112 -1.20 -1.19 -10.73
C THR A 112 -2.70 -0.93 -10.85
N HIS A 113 -3.54 -1.75 -10.21
CA HIS A 113 -4.98 -1.49 -10.10
C HIS A 113 -5.25 -0.19 -9.35
N SER A 114 -4.59 0.02 -8.21
CA SER A 114 -4.71 1.27 -7.45
C SER A 114 -4.34 2.49 -8.30
N LEU A 115 -3.25 2.39 -9.06
CA LEU A 115 -2.79 3.46 -9.94
C LEU A 115 -3.83 3.75 -11.01
N SER A 116 -4.34 2.71 -11.68
CA SER A 116 -5.35 2.87 -12.73
C SER A 116 -6.62 3.54 -12.21
N PHE A 117 -7.15 3.13 -11.05
CA PHE A 117 -8.32 3.77 -10.47
C PHE A 117 -8.04 5.19 -9.99
N SER A 118 -6.84 5.44 -9.45
CA SER A 118 -6.44 6.77 -9.00
C SER A 118 -6.32 7.76 -10.17
N VAL A 119 -5.78 7.33 -11.32
CA VAL A 119 -5.72 8.15 -12.53
C VAL A 119 -7.12 8.48 -13.02
N ASP A 120 -8.03 7.51 -13.00
CA ASP A 120 -9.44 7.70 -13.39
C ASP A 120 -10.19 8.70 -12.50
N VAL A 121 -9.84 8.78 -11.21
CA VAL A 121 -10.57 9.59 -10.21
C VAL A 121 -9.95 10.98 -10.06
N TYR A 122 -8.62 11.07 -10.03
CA TYR A 122 -7.90 12.29 -9.69
C TYR A 122 -7.16 12.91 -10.88
N GLY A 123 -6.90 12.13 -11.94
CA GLY A 123 -6.10 12.55 -13.09
C GLY A 123 -4.60 12.37 -12.89
N LEU A 124 -3.84 12.38 -13.99
CA LEU A 124 -2.41 12.02 -14.03
C LEU A 124 -1.46 12.94 -13.24
N ALA A 125 -1.87 14.19 -12.97
CA ALA A 125 -1.03 15.19 -12.32
C ALA A 125 -1.31 15.33 -10.80
N SER A 126 -2.14 14.46 -10.24
CA SER A 126 -2.62 14.59 -8.86
C SER A 126 -1.61 14.07 -7.83
N VAL A 127 -1.50 14.76 -6.69
CA VAL A 127 -0.62 14.36 -5.57
C VAL A 127 -1.07 13.04 -4.92
N GLU A 128 -2.34 12.70 -5.07
CA GLU A 128 -2.99 11.47 -4.62
C GLU A 128 -2.39 10.21 -5.28
N LEU A 129 -1.70 10.36 -6.42
CA LEU A 129 -0.99 9.26 -7.08
C LEU A 129 0.35 8.93 -6.43
N VAL A 130 0.96 9.87 -5.69
CA VAL A 130 2.31 9.73 -5.14
C VAL A 130 2.44 8.48 -4.26
N PRO A 131 1.53 8.20 -3.30
CA PRO A 131 1.63 6.99 -2.48
C PRO A 131 1.71 5.69 -3.30
N VAL A 132 0.98 5.61 -4.42
CA VAL A 132 0.97 4.42 -5.28
C VAL A 132 2.27 4.31 -6.08
N TYR A 133 2.80 5.42 -6.59
CA TYR A 133 4.12 5.43 -7.23
C TYR A 133 5.23 4.98 -6.29
N LEU A 134 5.18 5.38 -5.02
CA LEU A 134 6.16 4.95 -4.02
C LEU A 134 6.08 3.44 -3.75
N ILE A 135 4.88 2.88 -3.64
CA ILE A 135 4.66 1.44 -3.47
C ILE A 135 5.24 0.65 -4.67
N LEU A 136 4.95 1.09 -5.89
CA LEU A 136 5.45 0.46 -7.11
C LEU A 136 6.98 0.56 -7.20
N ALA A 137 7.55 1.70 -6.83
CA ALA A 137 9.00 1.89 -6.79
C ALA A 137 9.66 0.94 -5.78
N GLU A 138 9.15 0.88 -4.55
CA GLU A 138 9.67 0.01 -3.49
C GLU A 138 9.65 -1.47 -3.90
N ALA A 139 8.54 -1.93 -4.49
CA ALA A 139 8.43 -3.28 -5.02
C ALA A 139 9.46 -3.55 -6.12
N ASN A 140 9.62 -2.62 -7.07
CA ASN A 140 10.59 -2.79 -8.16
C ASN A 140 12.05 -2.73 -7.67
N ILE A 141 12.36 -1.94 -6.63
CA ILE A 141 13.67 -1.99 -5.96
C ILE A 141 13.91 -3.37 -5.35
N GLY A 142 12.92 -3.92 -4.63
CA GLY A 142 12.99 -5.26 -4.04
C GLY A 142 13.17 -6.39 -5.06
N LEU A 143 12.66 -6.19 -6.29
CA LEU A 143 12.85 -7.12 -7.42
C LEU A 143 14.16 -6.89 -8.20
N GLY A 144 14.89 -5.81 -7.92
CA GLY A 144 16.07 -5.40 -8.70
C GLY A 144 15.75 -4.73 -10.04
N HIS A 145 14.49 -4.42 -10.32
CA HIS A 145 14.03 -3.68 -11.50
C HIS A 145 14.28 -2.17 -11.35
N LEU A 146 15.55 -1.78 -11.21
CA LEU A 146 15.93 -0.41 -10.81
C LEU A 146 15.48 0.66 -11.81
N THR A 147 15.51 0.37 -13.12
CA THR A 147 15.02 1.30 -14.16
C THR A 147 13.54 1.60 -13.99
N GLN A 148 12.71 0.58 -13.75
CA GLN A 148 11.28 0.77 -13.57
C GLN A 148 10.97 1.53 -12.27
N ALA A 149 11.73 1.25 -11.20
CA ALA A 149 11.61 1.99 -9.95
C ALA A 149 11.96 3.48 -10.11
N GLU A 150 13.01 3.79 -10.87
CA GLU A 150 13.43 5.15 -11.16
C GLU A 150 12.37 5.94 -11.95
N GLU A 151 11.69 5.30 -12.90
CA GLU A 151 10.58 5.93 -13.63
C GLU A 151 9.43 6.31 -12.67
N TYR A 152 9.02 5.40 -11.79
CA TYR A 152 7.97 5.69 -10.81
C TYR A 152 8.38 6.78 -9.81
N LEU A 153 9.63 6.76 -9.34
CA LEU A 153 10.15 7.80 -8.45
C LEU A 153 10.28 9.14 -9.14
N SER A 154 10.61 9.17 -10.43
CA SER A 154 10.63 10.39 -11.23
C SER A 154 9.22 11.00 -11.33
N HIS A 155 8.20 10.19 -11.61
CA HIS A 155 6.81 10.65 -11.59
C HIS A 155 6.40 11.20 -10.22
N ALA A 156 6.70 10.47 -9.14
CA ALA A 156 6.42 10.93 -7.78
C ALA A 156 7.13 12.25 -7.46
N TYR A 157 8.40 12.37 -7.80
CA TYR A 157 9.22 13.55 -7.56
C TYR A 157 8.69 14.78 -8.30
N TRP A 158 8.37 14.64 -9.59
CA TRP A 158 7.80 15.72 -10.39
C TRP A 158 6.45 16.21 -9.85
N THR A 159 5.58 15.30 -9.41
CA THR A 159 4.31 15.68 -8.79
C THR A 159 4.53 16.44 -7.49
N VAL A 160 5.40 15.94 -6.60
CA VAL A 160 5.73 16.62 -5.33
C VAL A 160 6.36 18.00 -5.56
N LEU A 161 7.18 18.16 -6.60
CA LEU A 161 7.80 19.44 -6.95
C LEU A 161 6.77 20.47 -7.44
N LYS A 162 5.76 20.04 -8.20
CA LYS A 162 4.70 20.92 -8.74
C LYS A 162 3.63 21.29 -7.72
N THR A 163 3.45 20.48 -6.67
CA THR A 163 2.49 20.75 -5.61
C THR A 163 3.10 21.67 -4.54
N THR A 164 2.57 22.89 -4.40
CA THR A 164 3.05 23.90 -3.43
C THR A 164 3.02 23.39 -1.99
N ASP A 165 1.93 22.71 -1.62
CA ASP A 165 1.64 22.31 -0.24
C ASP A 165 1.71 20.79 -0.04
N CYS A 166 2.75 20.16 -0.60
CA CYS A 166 2.95 18.73 -0.38
C CYS A 166 3.43 18.45 1.05
N SER A 167 2.71 17.58 1.76
CA SER A 167 3.01 17.23 3.15
C SER A 167 4.42 16.65 3.34
N ASN A 168 5.04 16.98 4.49
CA ASN A 168 6.35 16.44 4.84
C ASN A 168 6.35 14.91 4.99
N SER A 169 5.20 14.29 5.30
CA SER A 169 5.05 12.83 5.32
C SER A 169 5.28 12.20 3.94
N ILE A 170 4.73 12.82 2.89
CA ILE A 170 4.95 12.38 1.51
C ILE A 170 6.40 12.61 1.10
N ARG A 171 6.96 13.79 1.42
CA ARG A 171 8.37 14.12 1.12
C ARG A 171 9.33 13.12 1.77
N SER A 172 9.12 12.79 3.05
CA SER A 172 9.90 11.78 3.78
C SER A 172 9.90 10.44 3.04
N LYS A 173 8.73 9.88 2.72
CA LYS A 173 8.61 8.60 2.02
C LYS A 173 9.24 8.60 0.62
N LEU A 174 9.12 9.71 -0.11
CA LEU A 174 9.76 9.88 -1.42
C LEU A 174 11.29 9.85 -1.28
N HIS A 175 11.83 10.63 -0.35
CA HIS A 175 13.26 10.67 -0.09
C HIS A 175 13.81 9.33 0.41
N ARG A 176 13.04 8.59 1.22
CA ARG A 176 13.39 7.22 1.62
C ARG A 176 13.57 6.31 0.40
N ASN A 177 12.59 6.29 -0.49
CA ASN A 177 12.62 5.43 -1.68
C ASN A 177 13.72 5.82 -2.67
N LEU A 178 13.99 7.12 -2.85
CA LEU A 178 15.14 7.58 -3.63
C LEU A 178 16.46 7.13 -3.00
N GLY A 179 16.57 7.20 -1.67
CA GLY A 179 17.73 6.65 -0.94
C GLY A 179 17.91 5.15 -1.20
N LEU A 180 16.83 4.37 -1.08
CA LEU A 180 16.86 2.93 -1.37
C LEU A 180 17.29 2.62 -2.82
N LEU A 181 16.78 3.38 -3.80
CA LEU A 181 17.16 3.24 -5.20
C LEU A 181 18.65 3.49 -5.40
N TYR A 182 19.18 4.60 -4.91
CA TYR A 182 20.60 4.94 -5.06
C TYR A 182 21.51 3.96 -4.32
N SER A 183 21.10 3.49 -3.14
CA SER A 183 21.82 2.42 -2.42
C SER A 183 21.86 1.12 -3.22
N ALA A 184 20.77 0.75 -3.90
CA ALA A 184 20.71 -0.41 -4.77
C ALA A 184 21.57 -0.25 -6.04
N LYS A 185 21.75 0.98 -6.54
CA LYS A 185 22.70 1.32 -7.63
C LYS A 185 24.16 1.37 -7.18
N GLY A 186 24.44 1.37 -5.87
CA GLY A 186 25.78 1.55 -5.31
C GLY A 186 26.23 3.02 -5.18
N GLU A 187 25.34 3.96 -5.44
CA GLU A 187 25.58 5.41 -5.37
C GLU A 187 25.36 5.90 -3.93
N PHE A 188 26.28 5.55 -3.03
CA PHE A 188 26.08 5.72 -1.59
C PHE A 188 25.99 7.17 -1.12
N GLU A 189 26.69 8.10 -1.75
CA GLU A 189 26.66 9.52 -1.37
C GLU A 189 25.28 10.15 -1.60
N GLU A 190 24.73 9.98 -2.81
CA GLU A 190 23.37 10.42 -3.14
C GLU A 190 22.32 9.72 -2.29
N SER A 191 22.52 8.42 -2.02
CA SER A 191 21.66 7.68 -1.11
C SER A 191 21.63 8.30 0.28
N LEU A 192 22.79 8.61 0.87
CA LEU A 192 22.88 9.21 2.21
C LEU A 192 22.24 10.61 2.24
N ARG A 193 22.41 11.41 1.18
CA ARG A 193 21.75 12.72 1.04
C ARG A 193 20.22 12.58 1.04
N HIS A 194 19.68 11.61 0.30
CA HIS A 194 18.24 11.34 0.27
C HIS A 194 17.72 10.82 1.61
N LEU A 195 18.41 9.88 2.26
CA LEU A 195 18.00 9.35 3.56
C LEU A 195 18.07 10.41 4.68
N SER A 196 19.05 11.33 4.61
CA SER A 196 19.13 12.45 5.56
C SER A 196 17.91 13.39 5.42
N ASN A 197 17.44 13.63 4.19
CA ASN A 197 16.21 14.38 3.95
C ASN A 197 14.97 13.63 4.45
N ASP A 198 14.92 12.29 4.31
CA ASP A 198 13.85 11.47 4.90
C ASP A 198 13.77 11.70 6.42
N VAL A 199 14.90 11.52 7.13
CA VAL A 199 14.97 11.74 8.58
C VAL A 199 14.55 13.16 8.95
N TYR A 200 15.01 14.18 8.22
CA TYR A 200 14.62 15.56 8.45
C TYR A 200 13.11 15.75 8.34
N PHE A 201 12.50 15.36 7.22
CA PHE A 201 11.06 15.54 7.03
C PHE A 201 10.24 14.72 8.02
N ALA A 202 10.62 13.46 8.30
CA ALA A 202 9.96 12.65 9.31
C ALA A 202 10.03 13.29 10.71
N SER A 203 11.18 13.87 11.06
CA SER A 203 11.38 14.56 12.34
C SER A 203 10.51 15.81 12.46
N THR A 204 10.30 16.56 11.37
CA THR A 204 9.41 17.74 11.39
C THR A 204 7.94 17.37 11.59
N VAL A 205 7.53 16.14 11.23
CA VAL A 205 6.15 15.67 11.35
C VAL A 205 5.84 15.16 12.75
N SER A 206 6.75 14.35 13.32
CA SER A 206 6.47 13.57 14.53
C SER A 206 7.53 13.67 15.62
N GLY A 207 8.58 14.47 15.41
CA GLY A 207 9.74 14.58 16.29
C GLY A 207 10.86 13.59 15.95
N PRO A 208 12.09 13.88 16.39
CA PRO A 208 13.28 13.11 16.02
C PRO A 208 13.30 11.67 16.57
N SER A 209 12.68 11.45 17.74
CA SER A 209 12.64 10.14 18.41
C SER A 209 11.37 9.33 18.12
N HIS A 210 10.65 9.64 17.04
CA HIS A 210 9.45 8.91 16.64
C HIS A 210 9.80 7.72 15.73
N ILE A 211 9.05 6.63 15.79
CA ILE A 211 9.33 5.41 14.99
C ILE A 211 9.41 5.65 13.48
N SER A 212 8.80 6.71 12.97
CA SER A 212 8.85 7.10 11.55
C SER A 212 10.25 7.53 11.09
N THR A 213 11.08 8.08 11.98
CA THR A 213 12.46 8.52 11.66
C THR A 213 13.44 7.34 11.64
N SER A 214 13.12 6.27 12.39
CA SER A 214 13.99 5.09 12.53
C SER A 214 14.35 4.42 11.20
N GLY A 215 13.44 4.41 10.22
CA GLY A 215 13.69 3.81 8.90
C GLY A 215 14.83 4.49 8.15
N GLY A 216 14.92 5.83 8.21
CA GLY A 216 15.99 6.58 7.57
C GLY A 216 17.35 6.28 8.20
N PHE A 217 17.43 6.29 9.53
CA PHE A 217 18.64 5.93 10.28
C PHE A 217 19.08 4.49 9.99
N PHE A 218 18.15 3.54 9.95
CA PHE A 218 18.43 2.14 9.64
C PHE A 218 19.06 1.97 8.25
N HIS A 219 18.53 2.66 7.22
CA HIS A 219 19.11 2.57 5.88
C HIS A 219 20.48 3.27 5.80
N MET A 220 20.68 4.38 6.50
CA MET A 220 22.00 5.03 6.57
C MET A 220 23.02 4.13 7.26
N ALA A 221 22.65 3.46 8.35
CA ALA A 221 23.50 2.51 9.06
C ALA A 221 23.94 1.36 8.15
N ASN A 222 23.01 0.80 7.36
CA ASN A 222 23.33 -0.25 6.37
C ASN A 222 24.35 0.20 5.33
N ILE A 223 24.30 1.46 4.89
CA ILE A 223 25.26 2.01 3.93
C ILE A 223 26.65 2.14 4.57
N PHE A 224 26.74 2.72 5.77
CA PHE A 224 28.02 2.85 6.48
C PHE A 224 28.62 1.48 6.84
N PHE A 225 27.78 0.50 7.18
CA PHE A 225 28.19 -0.89 7.37
C PHE A 225 28.83 -1.46 6.10
N ARG A 226 28.21 -1.27 4.92
CA ARG A 226 28.78 -1.69 3.63
C ARG A 226 30.08 -0.98 3.27
N GLN A 227 30.28 0.24 3.77
CA GLN A 227 31.52 1.02 3.63
C GLN A 227 32.58 0.68 4.71
N ASN A 228 32.32 -0.29 5.59
CA ASN A 228 33.19 -0.66 6.71
C ASN A 228 33.44 0.48 7.73
N ARG A 229 32.52 1.45 7.79
CA ARG A 229 32.50 2.55 8.77
C ARG A 229 31.65 2.13 9.99
N MET A 230 32.19 1.17 10.74
CA MET A 230 31.48 0.50 11.83
C MET A 230 31.12 1.45 12.98
N ASP A 231 31.98 2.42 13.27
CA ASP A 231 31.77 3.47 14.27
C ASP A 231 30.45 4.23 14.04
N ILE A 232 30.21 4.66 12.80
CA ILE A 232 29.00 5.39 12.42
C ILE A 232 27.80 4.45 12.35
N ALA A 233 27.99 3.26 11.78
CA ALA A 233 26.91 2.27 11.64
C ALA A 233 26.34 1.87 13.01
N ASP A 234 27.19 1.56 13.98
CA ASP A 234 26.79 1.15 15.32
C ASP A 234 26.07 2.28 16.07
N SER A 235 26.52 3.53 15.92
CA SER A 235 25.84 4.70 16.48
C SER A 235 24.43 4.85 15.91
N LEU A 236 24.27 4.74 14.58
CA LEU A 236 22.97 4.84 13.93
C LEU A 236 22.04 3.67 14.26
N TYR A 237 22.55 2.45 14.37
CA TYR A 237 21.76 1.30 14.82
C TYR A 237 21.31 1.47 16.27
N SER A 238 22.17 2.02 17.14
CA SER A 238 21.82 2.31 18.54
C SER A 238 20.66 3.32 18.62
N GLU A 239 20.70 4.39 17.83
CA GLU A 239 19.59 5.35 17.73
C GLU A 239 18.28 4.69 17.29
N VAL A 240 18.33 3.78 16.32
CA VAL A 240 17.16 3.00 15.89
C VAL A 240 16.63 2.15 17.04
N THR A 241 17.48 1.42 17.75
CA THR A 241 17.07 0.58 18.88
C THR A 241 16.49 1.41 20.02
N ASP A 242 17.05 2.58 20.31
CA ASP A 242 16.58 3.47 21.37
C ASP A 242 15.20 4.06 21.03
N ILE A 243 14.97 4.46 19.77
CA ILE A 243 13.67 4.92 19.31
C ILE A 243 12.60 3.83 19.52
N TRP A 244 12.89 2.60 19.09
CA TRP A 244 11.96 1.48 19.22
C TRP A 244 11.75 1.08 20.69
N HIS A 245 12.81 1.01 21.48
CA HIS A 245 12.72 0.74 22.91
C HIS A 245 11.81 1.77 23.59
N ASN A 246 12.06 3.06 23.41
CA ASN A 246 11.26 4.11 24.02
C ASN A 246 9.80 4.10 23.58
N HIS A 247 9.53 3.71 22.33
CA HIS A 247 8.17 3.57 21.84
C HIS A 247 7.45 2.38 22.50
N LEU A 248 8.06 1.20 22.48
CA LEU A 248 7.48 -0.03 23.01
C LEU A 248 7.31 0.02 24.53
N SER A 249 8.29 0.56 25.27
CA SER A 249 8.18 0.74 26.72
C SER A 249 6.98 1.62 27.09
N ARG A 250 6.76 2.73 26.39
CA ARG A 250 5.58 3.58 26.62
C ARG A 250 4.27 2.83 26.36
N LEU A 251 4.20 2.00 25.32
CA LEU A 251 2.99 1.20 25.05
C LEU A 251 2.74 0.16 26.15
N VAL A 252 3.79 -0.51 26.62
CA VAL A 252 3.71 -1.47 27.72
C VAL A 252 3.25 -0.76 29.01
N ASP A 253 3.83 0.40 29.34
CA ASP A 253 3.44 1.17 30.52
C ASP A 253 1.98 1.59 30.46
N VAL A 254 1.49 2.06 29.30
CA VAL A 254 0.09 2.41 29.10
C VAL A 254 -0.82 1.19 29.30
N GLN A 255 -0.43 0.03 28.77
CA GLN A 255 -1.21 -1.20 28.90
C GLN A 255 -1.24 -1.73 30.34
N LEU A 256 -0.11 -1.66 31.05
CA LEU A 256 -0.01 -2.03 32.46
C LEU A 256 -0.87 -1.11 33.32
N GLN A 257 -0.82 0.21 33.09
CA GLN A 257 -1.66 1.18 33.79
C GLN A 257 -3.14 0.98 33.50
N ALA A 258 -3.52 0.67 32.25
CA ALA A 258 -4.90 0.36 31.90
C ALA A 258 -5.40 -0.88 32.64
N SER A 259 -4.58 -1.94 32.68
CA SER A 259 -4.89 -3.21 33.36
C SER A 259 -5.04 -3.04 34.88
N LEU A 260 -4.21 -2.18 35.49
CA LEU A 260 -4.30 -1.85 36.93
C LEU A 260 -5.53 -1.00 37.26
N ARG A 261 -5.96 -0.13 36.34
CA ARG A 261 -7.17 0.71 36.51
C ARG A 261 -8.48 -0.05 36.32
N SER A 262 -8.49 -1.13 35.55
CA SER A 262 -9.68 -1.96 35.36
C SER A 262 -10.03 -2.87 36.55
N GLY A 263 -9.17 -2.97 37.58
CA GLY A 263 -9.43 -3.68 38.83
C GLY A 263 -9.70 -5.20 38.68
N PRO A 264 -9.65 -6.00 39.76
CA PRO A 264 -10.21 -7.34 39.73
C PRO A 264 -11.73 -7.22 39.58
N VAL A 265 -12.30 -7.86 38.56
CA VAL A 265 -13.74 -8.17 38.55
C VAL A 265 -13.96 -9.19 39.64
N TRP A 266 -14.35 -8.73 40.84
CA TRP A 266 -14.90 -9.61 41.86
C TRP A 266 -16.21 -10.16 41.29
N PHE A 267 -16.18 -11.42 40.86
CA PHE A 267 -17.41 -12.19 40.71
C PHE A 267 -17.94 -12.39 42.13
N ASP A 268 -19.04 -11.71 42.47
CA ASP A 268 -19.79 -12.02 43.69
C ASP A 268 -20.32 -13.46 43.57
N ASP A 269 -19.77 -14.37 44.37
CA ASP A 269 -20.26 -15.74 44.59
C ASP A 269 -21.58 -15.71 45.40
N ALA A 270 -22.60 -15.00 44.92
CA ALA A 270 -23.91 -14.88 45.58
C ALA A 270 -25.08 -15.55 44.84
N ASP A 271 -24.85 -16.15 43.66
CA ASP A 271 -25.91 -16.78 42.85
C ASP A 271 -25.72 -18.31 42.65
N GLN A 272 -25.13 -19.00 43.62
CA GLN A 272 -25.06 -20.47 43.64
C GLN A 272 -25.51 -21.08 44.97
N GLU A 273 -26.75 -20.82 45.39
CA GLU A 273 -27.45 -21.73 46.31
C GLU A 273 -28.93 -21.34 46.37
N TYR A 274 -29.81 -21.95 45.55
CA TYR A 274 -31.23 -22.25 45.86
C TYR A 274 -31.92 -22.99 44.69
N LEU A 275 -31.26 -24.02 44.13
CA LEU A 275 -31.91 -25.08 43.36
C LEU A 275 -31.50 -26.42 43.96
N GLY A 276 -32.15 -26.81 45.04
CA GLY A 276 -31.78 -28.03 45.76
C GLY A 276 -32.63 -28.38 46.96
N ARG A 277 -33.97 -28.23 46.89
CA ARG A 277 -34.89 -28.97 47.76
C ARG A 277 -36.20 -29.25 47.01
N ASP A 278 -36.19 -30.33 46.25
CA ASP A 278 -37.38 -31.16 46.03
C ASP A 278 -36.90 -32.61 45.84
N SER A 279 -36.91 -33.36 46.94
CA SER A 279 -36.97 -34.83 46.99
C SER A 279 -36.99 -35.28 48.45
N ASN A 280 -38.19 -35.45 49.03
CA ASN A 280 -38.65 -36.72 49.62
C ASN A 280 -39.82 -36.52 50.59
N VAL A 281 -40.84 -37.36 50.36
CA VAL A 281 -42.08 -37.65 51.11
C VAL A 281 -43.29 -36.77 50.79
#